data_AF-A0A9X2K1T9-F1
#
_entry.id   AF-A0A9X2K1T9-F1
#
_cell.length_a   1.000
_cell.length_b   1.000
_cell.length_c   1.000
_cell.angle_alpha   90.00
_cell.angle_beta   90.00
_cell.angle_gamma   90.00
#
_symmetry.space_group_name_H-M   'P 1'
#
loop_
_entity.id
_entity.type
_entity.pdbx_description
1 polymer ?
#
loop_
_entity_poly.entity_id
_entity_poly.type
_entity_poly.pdbx_seq_one_letter_code
_entity_poly.pdbx_strand_id
1 'polypeptide(L)'
;MVRAELVSCGRVSRLCVSGVGEPGGVEHVSAIGALYAVASALGGASGPLEGLWWVEEEGPPLMVARERWRWHLLLPAAGAEVAGALERAREGARGSGAAVDRVVVSSFTEGECVEVLHEGPFSEEYRSLAVMEAFMAERGLVVNGPHHEVYLTALDDPSPRTVLRQPVRRA
;
A
#
# COMPACT_ATOMS: atom_id res chain seq x y z
N MET A 1 7.66 2.96 -23.10
CA MET A 1 8.67 3.66 -22.27
C MET A 1 7.99 3.99 -20.96
N VAL A 2 8.54 3.52 -19.84
CA VAL A 2 8.04 3.87 -18.50
C VAL A 2 8.19 5.38 -18.31
N ARG A 3 7.15 6.06 -17.81
CA ARG A 3 7.13 7.52 -17.66
C ARG A 3 6.68 7.88 -16.26
N ALA A 4 7.49 8.69 -15.58
CA ALA A 4 7.11 9.31 -14.31
C ALA A 4 6.29 10.60 -14.55
N GLU A 5 5.36 10.86 -13.65
CA GLU A 5 4.56 12.09 -13.64
C GLU A 5 4.30 12.61 -12.22
N LEU A 6 3.93 13.89 -12.12
CA LEU A 6 3.46 14.49 -10.87
C LEU A 6 1.95 14.35 -10.78
N VAL A 7 1.48 13.86 -9.65
CA VAL A 7 0.05 13.73 -9.34
C VAL A 7 -0.26 14.40 -8.00
N SER A 8 -1.49 14.88 -7.84
CA SER A 8 -1.99 15.41 -6.58
C SER A 8 -3.04 14.47 -6.00
N CYS A 9 -2.73 13.89 -4.85
CA CYS A 9 -3.55 12.88 -4.19
C CYS A 9 -4.25 13.51 -2.97
N GLY A 10 -5.58 13.64 -3.09
CA GLY A 10 -6.42 14.19 -2.03
C GLY A 10 -6.58 13.26 -0.83
N ARG A 11 -7.41 13.69 0.14
CA ARG A 11 -7.73 12.89 1.31
C ARG A 11 -8.52 11.65 0.92
N VAL A 12 -8.11 10.49 1.42
CA VAL A 12 -8.81 9.20 1.26
C VAL A 12 -9.08 8.56 2.62
N SER A 13 -10.10 7.70 2.69
CA SER A 13 -10.39 6.81 3.82
C SER A 13 -10.27 5.36 3.38
N ARG A 14 -9.54 4.55 4.16
CA ARG A 14 -9.19 3.17 3.83
C ARG A 14 -9.38 2.26 5.04
N LEU A 15 -9.81 1.02 4.79
CA LEU A 15 -9.51 -0.06 5.74
C LEU A 15 -8.00 -0.25 5.73
N CYS A 16 -7.40 -0.39 6.90
CA CYS A 16 -5.97 -0.46 7.09
C CYS A 16 -5.63 -1.56 8.08
N VAL A 17 -4.63 -2.37 7.75
CA VAL A 17 -3.96 -3.26 8.70
C VAL A 17 -2.45 -3.05 8.62
N SER A 18 -1.82 -2.88 9.76
CA SER A 18 -0.39 -2.62 9.87
C SER A 18 0.37 -3.88 10.27
N GLY A 19 1.59 -4.03 9.76
CA GLY A 19 2.46 -5.12 10.13
C GLY A 19 3.93 -4.84 9.86
N VAL A 20 4.73 -5.84 10.17
CA VAL A 20 6.18 -5.88 9.94
C VAL A 20 6.51 -7.26 9.39
N GLY A 21 7.39 -7.31 8.40
CA GLY A 21 7.81 -8.57 7.80
C GLY A 21 7.90 -8.48 6.29
N GLU A 22 8.46 -9.54 5.70
CA GLU A 22 8.65 -9.60 4.27
C GLU A 22 7.31 -9.60 3.51
N PRO A 23 7.21 -8.88 2.38
CA PRO A 23 6.10 -9.04 1.45
C PRO A 23 6.01 -10.49 0.98
N GLY A 24 4.82 -11.07 1.12
CA GLY A 24 4.55 -12.49 0.82
C GLY A 24 4.79 -13.46 1.99
N GLY A 25 5.35 -13.00 3.11
CA GLY A 25 5.53 -13.81 4.33
C GLY A 25 4.21 -14.10 5.06
N VAL A 26 4.28 -14.97 6.07
CA VAL A 26 3.10 -15.46 6.83
C VAL A 26 2.27 -14.31 7.42
N GLU A 27 2.92 -13.34 8.05
CA GLU A 27 2.26 -12.17 8.65
C GLU A 27 1.58 -11.29 7.59
N HIS A 28 2.28 -11.05 6.47
CA HIS A 28 1.76 -10.26 5.35
C HIS A 28 0.53 -10.92 4.72
N VAL A 29 0.61 -12.21 4.40
CA VAL A 29 -0.50 -12.97 3.81
C VAL A 29 -1.69 -13.06 4.77
N SER A 30 -1.44 -13.28 6.07
CA SER A 30 -2.50 -13.29 7.09
C SER A 30 -3.20 -11.93 7.20
N ALA A 31 -2.46 -10.83 7.11
CA ALA A 31 -3.03 -9.49 7.16
C ALA A 31 -3.88 -9.16 5.92
N ILE A 32 -3.44 -9.56 4.71
CA ILE A 32 -4.25 -9.47 3.49
C ILE A 32 -5.59 -10.21 3.68
N GLY A 33 -5.53 -11.45 4.16
CA GLY A 33 -6.74 -12.27 4.37
C GLY A 33 -7.71 -11.63 5.36
N ALA A 34 -7.21 -11.12 6.49
CA ALA A 34 -8.02 -10.41 7.47
C ALA A 34 -8.65 -9.14 6.90
N LEU A 35 -7.88 -8.35 6.14
CA LEU A 35 -8.33 -7.11 5.53
C LEU A 35 -9.48 -7.35 4.54
N TYR A 36 -9.36 -8.35 3.66
CA TYR A 36 -10.41 -8.74 2.73
C TYR A 36 -11.64 -9.34 3.43
N ALA A 37 -11.45 -10.10 4.52
CA ALA A 37 -12.57 -10.65 5.29
C ALA A 37 -13.42 -9.53 5.91
N VAL A 38 -12.80 -8.52 6.51
CA VAL A 38 -13.50 -7.35 7.05
C VAL A 38 -14.16 -6.55 5.92
N ALA A 39 -13.46 -6.32 4.81
CA ALA A 39 -14.04 -5.63 3.65
C ALA A 39 -15.27 -6.36 3.11
N SER A 40 -15.22 -7.69 3.01
CA SER A 40 -16.35 -8.53 2.58
C SER A 40 -17.56 -8.37 3.51
N ALA A 41 -17.35 -8.39 4.83
CA ALA A 41 -18.42 -8.19 5.81
C ALA A 41 -19.02 -6.76 5.77
N LEU A 42 -18.32 -5.79 5.19
CA LEU A 42 -18.81 -4.42 4.95
C LEU A 42 -19.50 -4.24 3.58
N GLY A 43 -19.64 -5.29 2.78
CA GLY A 43 -20.25 -5.23 1.45
C GLY A 43 -19.27 -5.41 0.29
N GLY A 44 -18.00 -5.75 0.57
CA GLY A 44 -16.97 -6.02 -0.42
C GLY A 44 -15.97 -4.88 -0.61
N ALA A 45 -14.84 -5.21 -1.22
CA ALA A 45 -13.86 -4.22 -1.67
C ALA A 45 -14.23 -3.70 -3.07
N SER A 46 -14.23 -2.38 -3.26
CA SER A 46 -14.55 -1.72 -4.54
C SER A 46 -13.31 -1.30 -5.33
N GLY A 47 -12.12 -1.76 -4.96
CA GLY A 47 -10.86 -1.35 -5.59
C GLY A 47 -9.69 -2.26 -5.25
N PRO A 48 -8.50 -1.93 -5.79
CA PRO A 48 -7.29 -2.74 -5.64
C PRO A 48 -6.81 -2.79 -4.20
N LEU A 49 -6.01 -3.81 -3.89
CA LEU A 49 -5.16 -3.80 -2.71
C LEU A 49 -4.11 -2.69 -2.89
N GLU A 50 -3.77 -2.04 -1.78
CA GLU A 50 -2.75 -1.00 -1.74
C GLU A 50 -1.79 -1.27 -0.58
N GLY A 51 -0.52 -0.91 -0.75
CA GLY A 51 0.53 -1.11 0.25
C GLY A 51 1.33 0.16 0.46
N LEU A 52 1.44 0.63 1.71
CA LEU A 52 2.40 1.64 2.11
C LEU A 52 3.61 0.94 2.73
N TRP A 53 4.82 1.25 2.27
CA TRP A 53 6.05 0.54 2.58
C TRP A 53 7.13 1.48 3.09
N TRP A 54 7.82 1.09 4.16
CA TRP A 54 8.99 1.80 4.66
C TRP A 54 9.91 0.90 5.49
N VAL A 55 11.09 1.43 5.78
CA VAL A 55 12.09 0.87 6.70
C VAL A 55 12.40 1.92 7.77
N GLU A 56 12.82 1.50 8.96
CA GLU A 56 13.25 2.43 10.02
C GLU A 56 14.75 2.70 10.00
N GLU A 57 15.49 1.87 9.27
CA GLU A 57 16.93 1.90 9.17
C GLU A 57 17.42 3.02 8.25
N GLU A 58 18.55 3.61 8.61
CA GLU A 58 19.23 4.56 7.74
C GLU A 58 19.85 3.84 6.52
N GLY A 59 19.73 4.47 5.36
CA GLY A 59 20.30 3.98 4.09
C GLY A 59 19.24 3.53 3.09
N PRO A 60 19.66 2.89 1.98
CA PRO A 60 18.75 2.46 0.93
C PRO A 60 17.79 1.36 1.42
N PRO A 61 16.46 1.53 1.29
CA PRO A 61 15.49 0.53 1.77
C PRO A 61 15.71 -0.88 1.21
N LEU A 62 16.15 -0.98 -0.05
CA LEU A 62 16.42 -2.26 -0.71
C LEU A 62 17.62 -3.03 -0.12
N MET A 63 18.43 -2.41 0.75
CA MET A 63 19.50 -3.07 1.50
C MET A 63 19.06 -3.59 2.87
N VAL A 64 17.86 -3.22 3.32
CA VAL A 64 17.31 -3.67 4.60
C VAL A 64 16.67 -5.04 4.42
N ALA A 65 16.98 -5.97 5.32
CA ALA A 65 16.38 -7.30 5.35
C ALA A 65 14.85 -7.21 5.32
N ARG A 66 14.20 -8.00 4.44
CA ARG A 66 12.77 -7.88 4.15
C ARG A 66 11.89 -8.11 5.38
N GLU A 67 12.35 -8.90 6.33
CA GLU A 67 11.67 -9.19 7.60
C GLU A 67 11.55 -7.96 8.51
N ARG A 68 12.34 -6.90 8.25
CA ARG A 68 12.31 -5.63 9.00
C ARG A 68 11.45 -4.58 8.31
N TRP A 69 10.95 -4.85 7.11
CA TRP A 69 10.10 -3.92 6.39
C TRP A 69 8.79 -3.72 7.14
N ARG A 70 8.34 -2.48 7.19
CA ARG A 70 7.08 -2.09 7.79
C ARG A 70 6.09 -1.73 6.72
N TRP A 71 4.83 -2.02 7.00
CA TRP A 71 3.79 -1.77 6.03
C TRP A 71 2.43 -1.48 6.63
N HIS A 72 1.64 -0.73 5.85
CA HIS A 72 0.20 -0.66 5.95
C HIS A 72 -0.41 -1.25 4.70
N LEU A 73 -1.27 -2.25 4.85
CA LEU A 73 -2.08 -2.77 3.75
C LEU A 73 -3.45 -2.12 3.80
N LEU A 74 -3.93 -1.71 2.62
CA LEU A 74 -5.08 -0.83 2.49
C LEU A 74 -6.10 -1.38 1.50
N LEU A 75 -7.38 -1.18 1.80
CA LEU A 75 -8.50 -1.34 0.88
C LEU A 75 -9.46 -0.14 0.98
N PRO A 76 -10.20 0.20 -0.08
CA PRO A 76 -11.26 1.21 0.00
C PRO A 76 -12.26 0.92 1.14
N ALA A 77 -12.54 1.92 1.98
CA ALA A 77 -13.40 1.79 3.16
C ALA A 77 -14.90 1.93 2.87
N ALA A 78 -15.41 1.27 1.83
CA ALA A 78 -16.84 1.33 1.52
C ALA A 78 -17.68 0.84 2.72
N GLY A 79 -18.67 1.63 3.14
CA GLY A 79 -19.60 1.27 4.23
C GLY A 79 -19.05 1.37 5.65
N ALA A 80 -17.74 1.60 5.85
CA ALA A 80 -17.13 1.66 7.18
C ALA A 80 -17.51 2.92 7.98
N GLU A 81 -17.96 3.97 7.29
CA GLU A 81 -18.44 5.24 7.86
C GLU A 81 -19.73 5.06 8.70
N VAL A 82 -20.42 3.92 8.57
CA VAL A 82 -21.64 3.61 9.33
C VAL A 82 -21.27 3.27 10.77
N ALA A 83 -21.96 3.90 11.73
CA ALA A 83 -21.72 3.69 13.16
C ALA A 83 -21.73 2.20 13.56
N GLY A 84 -20.62 1.76 14.16
CA GLY A 84 -20.40 0.38 14.63
C GLY A 84 -20.29 -0.68 13.52
N ALA A 85 -20.28 -0.30 12.23
CA ALA A 85 -20.17 -1.26 11.14
C ALA A 85 -18.84 -2.01 11.17
N LEU A 86 -17.73 -1.30 11.42
CA LEU A 86 -16.41 -1.91 11.51
C LEU A 86 -16.32 -2.95 12.63
N GLU A 87 -16.85 -2.66 13.82
CA GLU A 87 -16.86 -3.62 14.94
C GLU A 87 -17.62 -4.90 14.58
N ARG A 88 -18.81 -4.76 13.99
CA ARG A 88 -19.62 -5.91 13.55
C ARG A 88 -18.93 -6.71 12.45
N ALA A 89 -18.28 -6.02 11.51
CA ALA A 89 -17.52 -6.65 10.45
C ALA A 89 -16.33 -7.44 10.99
N ARG A 90 -15.58 -6.88 11.95
CA ARG A 90 -14.50 -7.60 12.63
C ARG A 90 -15.02 -8.81 13.39
N GLU A 91 -16.09 -8.68 14.17
CA GLU A 91 -16.70 -9.80 14.89
C GLU A 91 -17.06 -10.95 13.92
N GLY A 92 -17.73 -10.63 12.80
CA GLY A 92 -18.07 -11.62 11.78
C GLY A 92 -16.86 -12.22 11.05
N ALA A 93 -15.74 -11.50 11.00
CA ALA A 93 -14.52 -11.93 10.33
C ALA A 93 -13.51 -12.62 11.25
N ARG A 94 -13.71 -12.70 12.58
CA ARG A 94 -12.71 -13.24 13.53
C ARG A 94 -12.19 -14.64 13.20
N GLY A 95 -12.99 -15.46 12.53
CA GLY A 95 -12.55 -16.78 12.03
C GLY A 95 -11.40 -16.73 11.01
N SER A 96 -11.15 -15.56 10.40
CA SER A 96 -10.11 -15.32 9.39
C SER A 96 -8.74 -14.95 9.98
N GLY A 97 -8.57 -15.05 11.30
CA GLY A 97 -7.29 -14.91 11.99
C GLY A 97 -7.15 -13.64 12.84
N ALA A 98 -6.13 -13.63 13.70
CA ALA A 98 -5.94 -12.59 14.72
C ALA A 98 -5.67 -11.19 14.14
N ALA A 99 -5.24 -11.09 12.87
CA ALA A 99 -5.03 -9.80 12.22
C ALA A 99 -6.32 -9.00 12.03
N VAL A 100 -7.50 -9.64 12.10
CA VAL A 100 -8.81 -8.99 11.97
C VAL A 100 -9.00 -7.88 13.01
N ASP A 101 -8.60 -8.12 14.27
CA ASP A 101 -8.74 -7.15 15.34
C ASP A 101 -7.86 -5.89 15.14
N ARG A 102 -6.84 -5.97 14.28
CA ARG A 102 -5.97 -4.84 13.90
C ARG A 102 -6.53 -4.00 12.75
N VAL A 103 -7.61 -4.44 12.09
CA VAL A 103 -8.19 -3.71 10.96
C VAL A 103 -8.89 -2.45 11.46
N VAL A 104 -8.42 -1.28 11.01
CA VAL A 104 -8.97 0.03 11.37
C VAL A 104 -9.38 0.81 10.14
N VAL A 105 -10.20 1.85 10.30
CA VAL A 105 -10.36 2.88 9.26
C VAL A 105 -9.27 3.94 9.47
N SER A 106 -8.48 4.19 8.44
CA SER A 106 -7.45 5.23 8.43
C SER A 106 -7.75 6.23 7.32
N SER A 107 -7.64 7.52 7.63
CA SER A 107 -7.78 8.58 6.65
C SER A 107 -6.50 9.40 6.56
N PHE A 108 -5.97 9.56 5.36
CA PHE A 108 -4.72 10.26 5.10
C PHE A 108 -4.78 11.03 3.78
N THR A 109 -3.84 11.95 3.60
CA THR A 109 -3.64 12.72 2.38
C THR A 109 -2.19 12.56 1.98
N GLU A 110 -1.93 12.02 0.80
CA GLU A 110 -0.54 11.87 0.31
C GLU A 110 0.01 13.19 -0.22
N GLY A 111 -0.86 14.03 -0.80
CA GLY A 111 -0.47 15.31 -1.38
C GLY A 111 0.21 15.15 -2.73
N GLU A 112 1.27 15.92 -2.98
CA GLU A 112 2.04 15.84 -4.21
C GLU A 112 2.86 14.55 -4.24
N CYS A 113 2.73 13.78 -5.31
CA CYS A 113 3.44 12.52 -5.48
C CYS A 113 4.08 12.44 -6.87
N VAL A 114 5.18 11.69 -6.97
CA VAL A 114 5.68 11.17 -8.23
C VAL A 114 5.11 9.78 -8.43
N GLU A 115 4.59 9.49 -9.62
CA GLU A 115 3.92 8.22 -9.94
C GLU A 115 4.43 7.63 -11.26
N VAL A 116 4.48 6.30 -11.31
CA VAL A 116 4.77 5.49 -12.50
C VAL A 116 3.84 4.26 -12.52
N LEU A 117 3.29 3.92 -13.69
CA LEU A 117 2.75 2.58 -13.92
C LEU A 117 3.89 1.59 -14.23
N HIS A 118 4.08 0.61 -13.36
CA HIS A 118 4.94 -0.55 -13.59
C HIS A 118 4.12 -1.69 -14.22
N GLU A 119 4.65 -2.26 -15.30
CA GLU A 119 4.08 -3.42 -15.98
C GLU A 119 5.16 -4.50 -16.06
N GLY A 120 4.99 -5.57 -15.28
CA GLY A 120 6.02 -6.59 -15.12
C GLY A 120 6.12 -7.09 -13.68
N PRO A 121 6.99 -8.07 -13.44
CA PRO A 121 7.14 -8.70 -12.13
C PRO A 121 7.73 -7.72 -11.10
N PHE A 122 7.30 -7.84 -9.83
CA PHE A 122 7.79 -7.01 -8.71
C PHE A 122 9.32 -6.96 -8.60
N SER A 123 10.01 -8.05 -8.98
CA SER A 123 11.48 -8.10 -9.01
C SER A 123 12.13 -7.11 -9.97
N GLU A 124 11.39 -6.53 -10.91
CA GLU A 124 11.86 -5.53 -11.87
C GLU A 124 11.44 -4.09 -11.53
N GLU A 125 10.73 -3.87 -10.42
CA GLU A 125 10.27 -2.54 -10.01
C GLU A 125 11.43 -1.55 -9.80
N TYR A 126 12.62 -2.04 -9.45
CA TYR A 126 13.83 -1.22 -9.34
C TYR A 126 14.12 -0.38 -10.59
N ARG A 127 13.69 -0.84 -11.79
CA ARG A 127 13.82 -0.07 -13.03
C ARG A 127 12.85 1.12 -13.07
N SER A 128 11.61 0.93 -12.63
CA SER A 128 10.62 2.00 -12.51
C SER A 128 10.99 2.99 -11.41
N LEU A 129 11.48 2.49 -10.27
CA LEU A 129 11.97 3.32 -9.17
C LEU A 129 13.12 4.22 -9.60
N ALA A 130 14.08 3.71 -10.38
CA ALA A 130 15.17 4.53 -10.93
C ALA A 130 14.67 5.68 -11.83
N VAL A 131 13.59 5.46 -12.59
CA VAL A 131 12.95 6.52 -13.40
C VAL A 131 12.31 7.58 -12.50
N MET A 132 11.64 7.16 -11.42
CA MET A 132 11.06 8.08 -10.44
C MET A 132 12.14 8.90 -9.73
N GLU A 133 13.24 8.27 -9.32
CA GLU A 133 14.38 8.92 -8.67
C GLU A 133 15.02 9.99 -9.57
N ALA A 134 15.29 9.67 -10.83
CA ALA A 134 15.82 10.64 -11.79
C ALA A 134 14.85 11.82 -11.98
N PHE A 135 13.56 11.53 -12.12
CA PHE A 135 12.54 12.55 -12.28
C PHE A 135 12.43 13.48 -11.05
N MET A 136 12.53 12.94 -9.84
CA MET A 136 12.56 13.69 -8.59
C MET A 136 13.81 14.58 -8.51
N ALA A 137 14.99 14.03 -8.81
CA ALA A 137 16.26 14.74 -8.75
C ALA A 137 16.28 15.95 -9.71
N GLU A 138 15.82 15.77 -10.95
CA GLU A 138 15.70 16.86 -11.95
C GLU A 138 14.81 18.02 -11.49
N ARG A 139 13.87 17.77 -10.56
CA ARG A 139 12.88 18.74 -10.09
C ARG A 139 13.13 19.26 -8.68
N GLY A 140 14.22 18.86 -8.04
CA GLY A 140 14.52 19.24 -6.65
C GLY A 140 13.46 18.72 -5.67
N LEU A 141 12.91 17.53 -5.94
CA LEU A 141 11.93 16.87 -5.09
C LEU A 141 12.62 15.85 -4.18
N VAL A 142 12.12 15.74 -2.96
CA VAL A 142 12.57 14.76 -1.96
C VAL A 142 11.39 13.97 -1.43
N VAL A 143 11.67 12.74 -0.98
CA VAL A 143 10.70 11.83 -0.36
C VAL A 143 9.99 12.50 0.83
N ASN A 144 8.68 12.31 0.91
CA ASN A 144 7.80 12.89 1.94
C ASN A 144 6.82 11.88 2.53
N GLY A 145 7.27 10.65 2.79
CA GLY A 145 6.44 9.61 3.41
C GLY A 145 6.72 8.21 2.84
N PRO A 146 5.91 7.23 3.25
CA PRO A 146 6.04 5.83 2.80
C PRO A 146 5.91 5.70 1.28
N HIS A 147 6.61 4.71 0.71
CA HIS A 147 6.40 4.30 -0.67
C HIS A 147 5.01 3.67 -0.81
N HIS A 148 4.27 3.99 -1.87
CA HIS A 148 2.91 3.52 -2.07
C HIS A 148 2.78 2.70 -3.35
N GLU A 149 2.31 1.46 -3.20
CA GLU A 149 2.01 0.54 -4.30
C GLU A 149 0.51 0.32 -4.40
N VAL A 150 -0.06 0.43 -5.61
CA VAL A 150 -1.46 0.09 -5.91
C VAL A 150 -1.49 -1.08 -6.87
N TYR A 151 -1.92 -2.25 -6.41
CA TYR A 151 -1.90 -3.50 -7.18
C TYR A 151 -3.13 -3.60 -8.08
N LEU A 152 -3.01 -3.19 -9.35
CA LEU A 152 -4.12 -3.15 -10.31
C LEU A 152 -4.56 -4.54 -10.78
N THR A 153 -3.71 -5.55 -10.58
CA THR A 153 -3.95 -6.97 -10.86
C THR A 153 -3.73 -7.79 -9.59
N ALA A 154 -4.08 -9.08 -9.63
CA ALA A 154 -3.78 -9.98 -8.52
C ALA A 154 -2.27 -10.07 -8.26
N LEU A 155 -1.87 -10.30 -7.00
CA LEU A 155 -0.45 -10.39 -6.61
C LEU A 155 0.28 -11.58 -7.24
N ASP A 156 -0.45 -12.59 -7.70
CA ASP A 156 0.08 -13.78 -8.37
C ASP A 156 -0.13 -13.74 -9.90
N ASP A 157 -0.53 -12.59 -10.45
CA ASP A 157 -0.66 -12.40 -11.89
C ASP A 157 0.70 -12.56 -12.58
N PRO A 158 0.82 -13.36 -13.66
CA PRO A 158 2.07 -13.55 -14.39
C PRO A 158 2.55 -12.30 -15.13
N SER A 159 1.71 -11.27 -15.26
CA SER A 159 2.01 -9.98 -15.87
C SER A 159 1.44 -8.85 -15.01
N PRO A 160 1.95 -8.68 -13.78
CA PRO A 160 1.33 -7.78 -12.83
C PRO A 160 1.44 -6.33 -13.28
N ARG A 161 0.44 -5.54 -12.90
CA ARG A 161 0.39 -4.10 -13.12
C ARG A 161 0.27 -3.41 -11.77
N THR A 162 1.25 -2.58 -11.46
CA THR A 162 1.33 -1.88 -10.18
C THR A 162 1.55 -0.40 -10.43
N VAL A 163 0.76 0.46 -9.81
CA VAL A 163 1.12 1.88 -9.73
C VAL A 163 2.11 2.04 -8.59
N LEU A 164 3.31 2.52 -8.91
CA LEU A 164 4.32 2.92 -7.94
C LEU A 164 4.21 4.42 -7.71
N ARG A 165 4.02 4.82 -6.47
CA ARG A 165 3.82 6.21 -6.09
C ARG A 165 4.71 6.56 -4.90
N GLN A 166 5.36 7.71 -5.00
CA GLN A 166 6.20 8.26 -3.94
C GLN A 166 5.67 9.64 -3.56
N PRO A 167 5.14 9.84 -2.33
CA PRO A 167 4.89 11.16 -1.79
C PRO A 167 6.17 12.00 -1.79
N VAL A 168 6.08 13.24 -2.24
CA VAL A 168 7.22 14.16 -2.39
C VAL A 168 6.92 15.55 -1.82
N ARG A 169 7.98 16.30 -1.59
CA ARG A 169 7.96 17.74 -1.33
C ARG A 169 9.18 18.39 -2.00
N ARG A 170 9.19 19.71 -2.08
CA ARG A 170 10.42 20.42 -2.45
C ARG A 170 11.47 20.28 -1.35
N ALA A 171 12.73 20.13 -1.78
CA ALA A 171 13.90 20.05 -0.91
C ALA A 171 13.93 21.20 0.11
#